data_AF-M1INS3-F1
#
_entry.id   AF-M1INS3-F1
#
_cell.length_a   1.000
_cell.length_b   1.000
_cell.length_c   1.000
_cell.angle_alpha   90.00
_cell.angle_beta   90.00
_cell.angle_gamma   90.00
#
_symmetry.space_group_name_H-M   'P 1'
#
loop_
_entity.id
_entity.type
_entity.pdbx_description
1 polymer ?
#
loop_
_entity_poly.entity_id
_entity_poly.type
_entity_poly.pdbx_seq_one_letter_code
_entity_poly.pdbx_strand_id
1 'polypeptide(L)' 'MGNKTFSFGDIRIREVYGRYYLYSLEKIEGNKMK' A
#
# COMPACT_ATOMS: atom_id res chain seq x y z
N MET A 1 -7.03 -16.82 5.43
CA MET A 1 -7.52 -15.45 5.70
C MET A 1 -7.19 -14.59 4.49
N GLY A 2 -8.21 -14.11 3.79
CA GLY A 2 -8.07 -13.50 2.45
C GLY A 2 -7.29 -12.18 2.47
N ASN A 3 -6.65 -11.87 1.36
CA ASN A 3 -5.97 -10.60 1.15
C ASN A 3 -7.00 -9.45 1.32
N LYS A 4 -6.78 -8.55 2.29
CA LYS A 4 -7.60 -7.35 2.47
C LYS A 4 -6.88 -6.16 1.86
N THR A 5 -7.64 -5.33 1.14
CA THR A 5 -7.12 -4.08 0.58
C THR A 5 -7.97 -2.93 1.08
N PHE A 6 -7.32 -1.91 1.63
CA PHE A 6 -7.93 -0.67 2.08
C PHE A 6 -7.50 0.46 1.15
N SER A 7 -8.40 1.37 0.80
CA SER A 7 -8.12 2.51 -0.08
C SER A 7 -8.59 3.79 0.59
N PHE A 8 -7.71 4.79 0.64
CA PHE A 8 -7.94 6.11 1.24
C PHE A 8 -7.35 7.17 0.32
N GLY A 9 -8.19 7.83 -0.49
CA GLY A 9 -7.71 8.78 -1.51
C GLY A 9 -6.60 8.16 -2.37
N ASP A 10 -5.43 8.78 -2.36
CA ASP A 10 -4.25 8.37 -3.11
C ASP A 10 -3.38 7.32 -2.41
N ILE A 11 -3.90 6.65 -1.39
CA ILE A 11 -3.19 5.61 -0.64
C ILE A 11 -3.95 4.29 -0.71
N ARG A 12 -3.21 3.20 -0.92
CA ARG A 12 -3.69 1.82 -0.77
C ARG A 12 -2.85 1.05 0.23
N ILE A 13 -3.51 0.31 1.11
CA ILE A 13 -2.87 -0.59 2.07
C ILE A 13 -3.31 -2.01 1.77
N ARG A 14 -2.37 -2.94 1.65
CA ARG A 14 -2.67 -4.37 1.44
C ARG A 14 -2.18 -5.19 2.63
N GLU A 15 -3.08 -5.98 3.21
CA GLU A 15 -2.76 -7.01 4.19
C GLU A 15 -2.48 -8.33 3.47
N VAL A 16 -1.28 -8.89 3.67
CA VAL A 16 -0.82 -10.17 3.12
C VAL A 16 -0.19 -10.98 4.25
N TYR A 17 -0.81 -12.10 4.63
CA TYR A 17 -0.35 -12.97 5.74
C TYR A 17 -0.06 -12.21 7.06
N GLY A 18 -0.91 -11.23 7.42
CA GLY A 18 -0.73 -10.42 8.63
C GLY A 18 0.31 -9.30 8.52
N ARG A 19 0.95 -9.13 7.35
CA ARG A 19 1.86 -8.02 7.06
C ARG A 19 1.14 -6.96 6.23
N TYR A 20 1.42 -5.69 6.53
CA TYR A 20 0.81 -4.54 5.85
C TYR A 20 1.80 -3.91 4.87
N TYR A 21 1.35 -3.67 3.63
CA TYR A 21 2.12 -3.03 2.56
C TYR A 21 1.42 -1.75 2.11
N LEU A 22 2.14 -0.63 2.13
CA LEU A 22 1.64 0.69 1.74
C LEU A 22 2.01 1.01 0.29
N TYR A 23 1.03 1.44 -0.48
CA TYR A 23 1.19 1.92 -1.85
C TYR A 23 0.62 3.33 -1.93
N SER A 24 1.45 4.30 -2.32
CA SER A 24 0.96 5.62 -2.74
C SER A 24 0.62 5.54 -4.22
N LEU A 25 -0.61 5.90 -4.58
CA LEU A 25 -1.09 6.07 -5.96
C LEU A 25 -0.68 7.41 -6.54
N GLU A 26 -0.39 8.39 -5.69
CA GLU A 26 0.29 9.61 -6.12
C GLU A 26 1.73 9.29 -6.50
N LYS A 27 2.07 9.60 -7.75
CA LYS A 27 3.39 9.50 -8.34
C LYS A 27 4.30 10.56 -7.71
N ILE A 28 4.60 10.44 -6.43
CA ILE A 28 5.67 11.22 -5.80
C ILE A 28 6.97 10.57 -6.28
N GLU A 29 7.70 11.28 -7.14
CA GLU A 29 9.02 10.92 -7.72
C GLU A 29 10.14 10.74 -6.68
N GLY A 30 9.87 10.13 -5.52
CA GLY A 30 10.70 10.34 -4.34
C GLY A 30 10.95 9.14 -3.44
N ASN A 31 10.40 7.95 -3.67
CA ASN A 31 10.70 6.83 -2.77
C ASN A 31 10.91 5.49 -3.47
N LYS A 32 12.09 5.33 -4.06
CA LYS A 32 12.75 4.02 -4.15
C LYS A 32 13.10 3.62 -2.71
N MET A 33 12.33 2.70 -2.11
CA MET A 33 12.82 1.95 -0.96
C MET A 33 14.02 1.11 -1.45
N LYS A 34 15.21 1.58 -1.08
CA LYS A 34 16.50 0.89 -1.23
C LYS A 34 16.75 0.03 -0.01
#